data_AF-A0A3B9NSY0-F1
#
_entry.id   AF-A0A3B9NSY0-F1
#
_cell.length_a   1.000
_cell.length_b   1.000
_cell.length_c   1.000
_cell.angle_alpha   90.00
_cell.angle_beta   90.00
_cell.angle_gamma   90.00
#
_symmetry.space_group_name_H-M   'P 1'
#
loop_
_entity.id
_entity.type
_entity.pdbx_description
1 polymer ?
#
loop_
_entity_poly.entity_id
_entity_poly.type
_entity_poly.pdbx_seq_one_letter_code
_entity_poly.pdbx_strand_id
1 'polypeptide(L)'
;MDHFGADFAAQVFQLSATPDLWQGPLQSRHGLHLVLIAAVTPTRVLAFSEGKAKVVTALRLAEQDKRRSAFMDALLAEYKVAIEPGLGVVQ
;
A
#
# COMPACT_ATOMS: atom_id res chain seq x y z
N MET A 1 -3.56 0.85 -1.66
CA MET A 1 -3.62 -0.34 -0.80
C MET A 1 -2.48 -1.24 -1.22
N ASP A 2 -1.42 -1.28 -0.43
CA ASP A 2 -0.36 -2.26 -0.60
C ASP A 2 -0.79 -3.54 0.12
N HIS A 3 -1.17 -4.56 -0.64
CA HIS A 3 -1.75 -5.77 -0.07
C HIS A 3 -0.71 -6.62 0.65
N PHE A 4 0.52 -6.71 0.16
CA PHE A 4 1.55 -7.60 0.69
C PHE A 4 2.68 -6.87 1.44
N GLY A 5 2.80 -5.56 1.28
CA GLY A 5 3.81 -4.74 1.94
C GLY A 5 5.02 -4.44 1.05
N ALA A 6 5.72 -3.35 1.36
CA ALA A 6 6.85 -2.86 0.59
C ALA A 6 7.99 -3.89 0.50
N ASP A 7 8.25 -4.64 1.58
CA ASP A 7 9.29 -5.67 1.63
C ASP A 7 8.99 -6.84 0.68
N PHE A 8 7.73 -7.25 0.61
CA PHE A 8 7.29 -8.28 -0.34
C PHE A 8 7.45 -7.78 -1.79
N ALA A 9 7.00 -6.55 -2.06
CA ALA A 9 7.12 -5.95 -3.38
C ALA A 9 8.60 -5.87 -3.81
N ALA A 10 9.50 -5.43 -2.92
CA ALA A 10 10.93 -5.33 -3.18
C ALA A 10 11.56 -6.69 -3.53
N GLN A 11 11.13 -7.78 -2.89
CA GLN A 11 11.57 -9.14 -3.23
C GLN A 11 11.05 -9.56 -4.61
N VAL A 12 9.75 -9.35 -4.90
CA VAL A 12 9.16 -9.71 -6.20
C VAL A 12 9.83 -8.98 -7.36
N PHE A 13 10.18 -7.70 -7.20
CA PHE A 13 10.84 -6.94 -8.27
C PHE A 13 12.27 -7.38 -8.58
N GLN A 14 12.89 -8.23 -7.75
CA GLN A 14 14.22 -8.82 -8.02
C GLN A 14 14.11 -10.12 -8.83
N LEU A 15 12.91 -10.68 -8.97
CA LEU A 15 12.69 -11.94 -9.66
C LEU A 15 12.58 -11.76 -11.18
N SER A 16 13.01 -12.79 -11.91
CA SER A 16 12.85 -12.85 -13.37
C SER A 16 11.54 -13.51 -13.76
N ALA A 17 10.97 -13.15 -14.91
CA ALA A 17 9.82 -13.86 -15.46
C ALA A 17 10.21 -15.27 -15.90
N THR A 18 9.66 -16.28 -15.23
CA THR A 18 9.81 -17.69 -15.57
C THR A 18 8.40 -18.30 -15.66
N PRO A 19 7.76 -18.29 -16.85
CA PRO A 19 6.32 -18.55 -17.00
C PRO A 19 5.81 -19.89 -16.45
N ASP A 20 6.70 -20.85 -16.19
CA ASP A 20 6.36 -22.20 -15.72
C ASP A 20 7.04 -22.58 -14.39
N LEU A 21 7.70 -21.63 -13.72
CA LEU A 21 8.43 -21.87 -12.48
C LEU A 21 7.92 -20.96 -11.37
N TRP A 22 7.36 -21.60 -10.34
CA TRP A 22 7.04 -20.94 -9.08
C TRP A 22 8.31 -20.57 -8.32
N GLN A 23 8.37 -19.34 -7.84
CA GLN A 23 9.50 -18.76 -7.10
C GLN A 23 9.07 -18.40 -5.67
N GLY A 24 10.01 -18.51 -4.73
CA GLY A 24 9.76 -18.27 -3.30
C GLY A 24 10.42 -19.33 -2.40
N PRO A 25 10.07 -19.37 -1.10
CA PRO A 25 9.00 -18.60 -0.46
C PRO A 25 9.38 -17.14 -0.21
N LEU A 26 8.44 -16.22 -0.43
CA LEU A 26 8.58 -14.78 -0.14
C LEU A 26 7.74 -14.39 1.08
N GLN A 27 8.33 -13.67 2.02
CA GLN A 27 7.66 -13.22 3.24
C GLN A 27 6.86 -11.93 3.00
N SER A 28 5.64 -11.88 3.55
CA SER A 28 4.78 -10.70 3.63
C SER A 28 4.22 -10.54 5.05
N ARG A 29 3.49 -9.45 5.31
CA ARG A 29 2.68 -9.31 6.54
C ARG A 29 1.58 -10.36 6.72
N HIS A 30 1.26 -11.11 5.66
CA HIS A 30 0.22 -12.14 5.64
C HIS A 30 0.79 -13.57 5.71
N GLY A 31 2.12 -13.73 5.82
CA GLY A 31 2.79 -15.04 5.78
C GLY A 31 3.65 -15.23 4.53
N LEU A 32 3.89 -16.50 4.18
CA LEU A 32 4.76 -16.94 3.09
C LEU A 32 3.97 -17.16 1.80
N HIS A 33 4.55 -16.75 0.67
CA HIS A 33 3.94 -16.89 -0.66
C HIS A 33 4.88 -17.53 -1.67
N LEU A 34 4.30 -18.35 -2.55
CA LEU A 34 4.91 -18.72 -3.84
C LEU A 34 4.33 -17.82 -4.93
N VAL A 35 5.18 -17.34 -5.83
CA VAL A 35 4.78 -16.45 -6.93
C VAL A 35 5.17 -17.03 -8.28
N LEU A 36 4.28 -16.93 -9.27
CA LEU A 36 4.57 -17.25 -10.66
C LEU A 36 4.59 -15.95 -11.46
N ILE A 37 5.76 -15.56 -11.96
CA ILE A 37 5.90 -14.32 -12.73
C ILE A 37 5.65 -14.62 -14.21
N ALA A 38 4.43 -14.38 -14.67
CA ALA A 38 4.02 -14.58 -16.04
C ALA A 38 4.69 -13.60 -17.02
N ALA A 39 4.87 -12.34 -16.63
CA ALA A 39 5.51 -11.32 -17.44
C ALA A 39 6.10 -10.21 -16.57
N VAL A 40 7.17 -9.59 -17.05
CA VAL A 40 7.75 -8.36 -16.50
C VAL A 40 7.67 -7.27 -17.56
N THR A 41 7.04 -6.14 -17.22
CA THR A 41 7.02 -4.97 -18.10
C THR A 41 8.22 -4.08 -17.76
N PRO A 42 9.11 -3.78 -18.72
CA PRO A 42 10.25 -2.90 -18.46
C PRO A 42 9.81 -1.53 -17.96
N THR A 43 10.55 -0.99 -16.99
CA THR A 43 10.35 0.38 -16.50
C THR A 43 10.59 1.37 -17.64
N ARG A 44 9.62 2.25 -17.88
CA ARG A 44 9.77 3.39 -18.80
C ARG A 44 9.13 4.63 -18.21
N VAL A 45 9.64 5.80 -18.61
CA VAL A 45 8.98 7.07 -18.32
C VAL A 45 7.74 7.19 -19.21
N LEU A 46 6.57 7.37 -18.58
CA LEU A 46 5.33 7.64 -19.29
C LEU A 46 5.25 9.12 -19.64
N ALA A 47 4.72 9.45 -20.82
CA ALA A 47 4.29 10.81 -21.08
C ALA A 47 3.16 11.20 -20.13
N PHE A 48 3.06 12.48 -19.77
CA PHE A 48 2.03 12.93 -18.82
C PHE A 48 0.62 12.59 -19.30
N SER A 49 0.35 12.66 -20.60
CA SER A 49 -0.94 12.28 -21.19
C SER A 49 -1.33 10.83 -20.89
N GLU A 50 -0.38 9.90 -20.86
CA GLU A 50 -0.61 8.48 -20.56
C GLU A 50 -0.95 8.25 -19.07
N GLY A 51 -0.39 9.08 -18.17
CA GLY A 51 -0.56 8.97 -16.71
C GLY A 51 -1.62 9.91 -16.11
N LYS A 52 -2.12 10.89 -16.87
CA LYS A 52 -2.92 12.02 -16.36
C LYS A 52 -4.10 11.58 -15.49
N ALA A 53 -4.89 10.60 -15.95
CA ALA A 53 -6.07 10.14 -15.22
C ALA A 53 -5.72 9.52 -13.84
N LYS A 54 -4.60 8.79 -13.77
CA LYS A 54 -4.11 8.21 -12.51
C LYS A 54 -3.62 9.31 -11.57
N VAL A 55 -2.88 10.30 -12.09
CA VAL A 55 -2.37 11.44 -11.30
C VAL A 55 -3.52 12.27 -10.73
N VAL A 56 -4.54 12.59 -11.53
CA VAL A 56 -5.72 13.34 -11.07
C VAL A 56 -6.47 12.59 -9.98
N THR A 57 -6.65 11.28 -10.14
CA THR A 57 -7.29 10.44 -9.12
C THR A 57 -6.48 10.41 -7.82
N ALA A 58 -5.16 10.21 -7.92
CA ALA A 58 -4.27 10.20 -6.76
C ALA A 58 -4.26 11.55 -6.02
N LEU A 59 -4.22 12.66 -6.75
CA LEU A 59 -4.29 14.00 -6.17
C LEU A 59 -5.61 14.23 -5.43
N ARG A 60 -6.73 13.81 -6.02
CA ARG A 60 -8.06 13.94 -5.38
C ARG A 60 -8.13 13.16 -4.07
N LEU A 61 -7.59 11.94 -4.04
CA LEU A 61 -7.53 11.10 -2.85
C LEU A 61 -6.65 11.76 -1.77
N ALA A 62 -5.46 12.24 -2.14
CA ALA A 62 -4.55 12.92 -1.21
C ALA A 62 -5.20 14.18 -0.59
N GLU A 63 -5.90 14.98 -1.39
CA GLU A 63 -6.63 16.15 -0.92
C GLU A 63 -7.81 15.79 0.00
N GLN A 64 -8.50 14.68 -0.28
CA GLN A 64 -9.55 14.17 0.59
C GLN A 64 -9.00 13.68 1.93
N ASP A 65 -7.89 12.94 1.92
CA ASP A 65 -7.21 12.47 3.14
C ASP A 65 -6.73 13.66 3.99
N LYS A 66 -6.13 14.67 3.36
CA LYS A 66 -5.68 15.90 4.04
C LYS A 66 -6.84 16.63 4.72
N ARG A 67 -7.95 16.86 4.02
CA ARG A 67 -9.13 17.51 4.60
C ARG A 67 -9.75 16.68 5.72
N ARG A 68 -9.80 15.35 5.55
CA ARG A 68 -10.32 14.45 6.58
C ARG A 68 -9.47 14.51 7.86
N SER A 69 -8.15 14.43 7.73
CA SER A 69 -7.23 14.51 8.88
C SER A 69 -7.42 15.84 9.61
N ALA A 70 -7.35 16.96 8.89
CA ALA A 70 -7.50 18.28 9.49
C ALA A 70 -8.86 18.47 10.19
N PHE A 71 -9.94 17.94 9.62
CA PHE A 71 -11.25 17.95 10.25
C PHE A 71 -11.28 17.13 11.55
N MET A 72 -10.72 15.90 11.53
CA MET A 72 -10.64 15.06 12.71
C MET A 72 -9.77 15.67 13.79
N ASP A 73 -8.64 16.28 13.43
CA ASP A 73 -7.73 16.97 14.35
C ASP A 73 -8.43 18.15 15.04
N ALA A 74 -9.19 18.95 14.27
CA ALA A 74 -9.98 20.06 14.81
C ALA A 74 -11.08 19.55 15.75
N LEU A 75 -11.80 18.50 15.36
CA LEU A 75 -12.86 17.91 16.18
C LEU A 75 -12.30 17.37 17.50
N LEU A 76 -11.19 16.62 17.46
CA LEU A 76 -10.56 16.05 18.66
C LEU A 76 -10.07 17.13 19.62
N ALA A 77 -9.64 18.29 19.12
CA ALA A 77 -9.20 19.41 19.97
C ALA A 77 -10.33 19.99 20.84
N GLU A 78 -11.59 19.78 20.48
CA GLU A 78 -12.75 20.22 21.26
C GLU A 78 -13.08 19.28 22.44
N TYR A 79 -12.50 18.08 22.49
CA TYR A 79 -12.80 17.06 23.49
C TYR A 79 -11.58 16.63 24.29
N LYS A 80 -11.81 16.23 25.55
CA LYS A 80 -10.81 15.51 26.34
C LYS A 80 -11.02 14.01 26.16
N VAL A 81 -10.20 13.39 25.29
CA VAL A 81 -10.23 11.94 25.05
C VAL A 81 -9.43 11.22 26.13
N ALA A 82 -10.04 10.26 26.82
CA ALA A 82 -9.38 9.37 27.76
C ALA A 82 -9.55 7.92 27.27
N ILE A 83 -8.45 7.16 27.23
CA ILE A 83 -8.47 5.72 26.96
C ILE A 83 -8.30 5.01 28.31
N GLU A 84 -9.35 4.36 28.79
CA GLU A 84 -9.24 3.55 30.00
C GLU A 84 -8.41 2.29 29.73
N PRO A 85 -7.40 1.96 30.56
CA PRO A 85 -6.48 0.84 30.33
C PRO A 85 -7.16 -0.55 30.25
N GLY A 86 -8.42 -0.67 30.68
CA GLY A 86 -9.10 -1.95 30.88
C GLY A 86 -9.87 -2.51 29.67
N LEU A 87 -9.94 -1.78 28.55
CA LEU A 87 -10.66 -2.21 27.33
C LEU A 87 -9.74 -2.55 26.16
N GLY A 88 -8.43 -2.69 26.40
CA GLY A 88 -7.48 -3.23 25.43
C GLY A 88 -7.65 -4.75 25.28
N VAL A 89 -7.94 -5.20 24.06
CA VAL A 89 -8.03 -6.60 23.65
C VAL A 89 -6.87 -7.42 24.25
N VAL A 90 -7.22 -8.54 24.90
CA VAL A 90 -6.30 -9.53 25.46
C VAL A 90 -5.27 -9.94 24.40
N GLN A 91 -3.99 -9.99 24.80
CA GLN A 91 -2.84 -10.42 23.99
C GLN A 91 -3.05 -11.75 23.29
#